data_AF-A0A1E7JU70-F1
#
_entry.id   AF-A0A1E7JU70-F1
#
_cell.length_a   1.000
_cell.length_b   1.000
_cell.length_c   1.000
_cell.angle_alpha   90.00
_cell.angle_beta   90.00
_cell.angle_gamma   90.00
#
_symmetry.space_group_name_H-M   'P 1'
#
loop_
_entity.id
_entity.type
_entity.pdbx_description
1 polymer ?
#
loop_
_entity_poly.entity_id
_entity_poly.type
_entity_poly.pdbx_seq_one_letter_code
_entity_poly.pdbx_strand_id
1 'polypeptide(L)'
;MTKFLLAVHVLAAIVAVGPVTVAASMFPAAARRAQAQGQAQAQGQGQGQARAAGPDAGSLAAVRVLHRICRVYGVAGVAVPAFGFATASSLGVLTDAWLIVSIVLTAAAAGVLALAVVPRQETLLEQLDGTGQAGGAPSPAGTGPGATAQLAMLTGLFNILWATVTVLMILRPGSTTSG
;
A
#
# COMPACT_ATOMS: atom_id res chain seq x y z
N MET A 1 3.94 -24.67 -21.33
CA MET A 1 3.02 -24.23 -20.25
C MET A 1 3.74 -23.42 -19.18
N THR A 2 4.82 -23.91 -18.58
CA THR A 2 5.57 -23.20 -17.53
C THR A 2 6.05 -21.79 -17.89
N LYS A 3 6.58 -21.58 -19.12
CA LYS A 3 6.99 -20.25 -19.59
C LYS A 3 5.82 -19.24 -19.63
N PHE A 4 4.62 -19.72 -19.97
CA PHE A 4 3.41 -18.90 -19.97
C PHE A 4 2.98 -18.54 -18.55
N LEU A 5 2.92 -19.51 -17.63
CA LEU A 5 2.59 -19.26 -16.22
C LEU A 5 3.58 -18.29 -15.57
N LEU A 6 4.89 -18.46 -15.84
CA LEU A 6 5.92 -17.56 -15.37
C LEU A 6 5.74 -16.13 -15.94
N ALA A 7 5.47 -16.00 -17.24
CA ALA A 7 5.23 -14.70 -17.86
C ALA A 7 4.01 -13.99 -17.24
N VAL A 8 2.91 -14.72 -17.04
CA VAL A 8 1.71 -14.20 -16.38
C VAL A 8 1.98 -13.82 -14.93
N HIS A 9 2.72 -14.64 -14.17
CA HIS A 9 3.11 -14.33 -12.80
C HIS A 9 3.91 -13.02 -12.71
N VAL A 10 4.93 -12.86 -13.56
CA VAL A 10 5.76 -11.65 -13.59
C VAL A 10 4.95 -10.44 -14.02
N LEU A 11 4.10 -10.57 -15.05
CA LEU A 11 3.25 -9.48 -15.50
C LEU A 11 2.25 -9.07 -14.41
N ALA A 12 1.65 -10.03 -13.72
CA ALA A 12 0.78 -9.78 -12.57
C ALA A 12 1.54 -9.04 -11.47
N ALA A 13 2.77 -9.43 -11.17
CA ALA A 13 3.58 -8.75 -10.16
C ALA A 13 3.85 -7.28 -10.51
N ILE A 14 4.20 -7.00 -11.76
CA ILE A 14 4.48 -5.64 -12.23
C ILE A 14 3.21 -4.79 -12.24
N VAL A 15 2.14 -5.27 -12.88
CA VAL A 15 0.90 -4.50 -13.08
C VAL A 15 0.11 -4.37 -11.78
N ALA A 16 0.12 -5.39 -10.92
CA ALA A 16 -0.58 -5.30 -9.65
C ALA A 16 0.21 -4.49 -8.63
N VAL A 17 1.50 -4.77 -8.44
CA VAL A 17 2.20 -4.23 -7.28
C VAL A 17 2.87 -2.88 -7.56
N GLY A 18 3.28 -2.62 -8.80
CA GLY A 18 3.87 -1.33 -9.19
C GLY A 18 2.99 -0.12 -8.83
N PRO A 19 1.69 -0.11 -9.18
CA PRO A 19 0.79 0.98 -8.78
C PRO A 19 0.62 1.10 -7.27
N VAL A 20 0.62 -0.02 -6.52
CA VAL A 20 0.47 -0.03 -5.06
C VAL A 20 1.68 0.62 -4.38
N THR A 21 2.90 0.27 -4.80
CA THR A 21 4.12 0.83 -4.19
C THR A 21 4.17 2.35 -4.36
N VAL A 22 3.83 2.85 -5.56
CA VAL A 22 3.78 4.29 -5.85
C VAL A 22 2.68 4.96 -5.03
N ALA A 23 1.45 4.44 -5.11
CA ALA A 23 0.30 5.08 -4.46
C ALA A 23 0.44 5.10 -2.93
N ALA A 24 0.87 4.00 -2.33
CA ALA A 24 1.10 3.91 -0.89
C ALA A 24 2.21 4.86 -0.42
N SER A 25 3.23 5.12 -1.25
CA SER A 25 4.36 6.00 -0.91
C SER A 25 4.01 7.48 -1.04
N MET A 26 3.13 7.83 -1.98
CA MET A 26 2.66 9.20 -2.18
C MET A 26 1.57 9.60 -1.18
N PHE A 27 0.80 8.64 -0.66
CA PHE A 27 -0.34 8.89 0.22
C PHE A 27 -0.01 9.75 1.46
N PRO A 28 1.03 9.46 2.27
CA PRO A 28 1.30 10.26 3.47
C PRO A 28 1.57 11.73 3.18
N ALA A 29 2.27 12.03 2.08
CA ALA A 29 2.55 13.40 1.66
C ALA A 29 1.28 14.10 1.14
N ALA A 30 0.45 13.40 0.36
CA ALA A 30 -0.82 13.93 -0.11
C ALA A 30 -1.78 14.23 1.07
N ALA A 31 -1.88 13.32 2.04
CA ALA A 31 -2.71 13.49 3.23
C ALA A 31 -2.27 14.70 4.06
N ARG A 32 -0.96 14.88 4.31
CA ARG A 32 -0.46 16.06 5.04
C ARG A 32 -0.79 17.37 4.33
N ARG A 33 -0.72 17.42 3.00
CA ARG A 33 -1.08 18.62 2.22
C ARG A 33 -2.57 18.95 2.36
N ALA A 34 -3.43 17.95 2.20
CA ALA A 34 -4.87 18.11 2.38
C ALA A 34 -5.22 18.62 3.79
N GLN A 35 -4.57 18.07 4.83
CA GLN A 35 -4.74 18.53 6.22
C GLN A 35 -4.31 19.99 6.41
N ALA A 36 -3.12 20.36 5.92
CA ALA A 36 -2.59 21.72 6.06
C ALA A 36 -3.47 22.77 5.35
N GLN A 37 -4.02 22.43 4.17
CA GLN A 37 -4.93 23.31 3.44
C GLN A 37 -6.27 23.49 4.17
N GLY A 38 -6.85 22.40 4.70
CA GLY A 38 -8.07 22.48 5.51
C GLY A 38 -7.89 23.36 6.75
N GLN A 39 -6.74 23.27 7.42
CA GLN A 39 -6.41 24.12 8.57
C GLN A 39 -6.23 25.60 8.20
N ALA A 40 -5.51 25.89 7.11
CA ALA A 40 -5.32 27.26 6.63
C ALA A 40 -6.66 27.92 6.25
N GLN A 41 -7.56 27.15 5.64
CA GLN A 41 -8.89 27.62 5.26
C GLN A 41 -9.78 27.88 6.48
N ALA A 42 -9.72 27.02 7.51
CA ALA A 42 -10.42 27.25 8.78
C ALA A 42 -9.90 28.49 9.53
N GLN A 43 -8.60 28.77 9.48
CA GLN A 43 -8.00 29.97 10.10
C GLN A 43 -8.33 31.26 9.34
N GLY A 44 -8.46 31.20 8.00
CA GLY A 44 -8.86 32.35 7.17
C GLY A 44 -10.35 32.68 7.21
N GLN A 45 -11.20 31.78 7.71
CA GLN A 45 -12.67 31.94 7.77
C GLN A 45 -13.19 32.84 8.92
N GLY A 46 -12.31 33.56 9.62
CA GLY A 46 -12.70 34.55 10.64
C GLY A 46 -13.51 35.76 10.13
N GLN A 47 -13.72 35.92 8.82
CA GLN A 47 -14.49 37.03 8.23
C GLN A 47 -15.36 36.54 7.06
N GLY A 48 -16.54 36.01 7.38
CA GLY A 48 -17.74 36.01 6.53
C GLY A 48 -17.69 35.32 5.16
N GLN A 49 -17.92 34.00 5.12
CA GLN A 49 -18.89 33.35 4.22
C GLN A 49 -18.92 31.83 4.54
N ALA A 50 -20.07 31.32 4.98
CA ALA A 50 -20.26 29.89 5.24
C ALA A 50 -20.37 29.12 3.91
N ARG A 51 -19.23 28.80 3.29
CA ARG A 51 -19.12 27.75 2.26
C ARG A 51 -18.46 26.54 2.92
N ALA A 52 -19.14 25.39 2.86
CA ALA A 52 -18.81 24.11 3.49
C ALA A 52 -17.31 23.91 3.77
N ALA A 53 -16.97 23.89 5.06
CA ALA A 53 -15.60 23.72 5.55
C ALA A 53 -15.12 22.29 5.31
N GLY A 54 -14.21 22.13 4.37
CA GLY A 54 -13.49 20.89 4.10
C GLY A 54 -12.18 21.21 3.37
N PRO A 55 -11.23 20.27 3.29
CA PRO A 55 -10.03 20.41 2.45
C PRO A 55 -10.40 20.82 1.03
N ASP A 56 -9.48 21.45 0.30
CA ASP A 56 -9.73 21.72 -1.12
C ASP A 56 -10.17 20.41 -1.83
N ALA A 57 -11.18 20.50 -2.69
CA ALA A 57 -11.78 19.30 -3.28
C ALA A 57 -10.75 18.49 -4.09
N GLY A 58 -9.71 19.16 -4.60
CA GLY A 58 -8.63 18.58 -5.38
C GLY A 58 -7.65 17.73 -4.57
N SER A 59 -7.14 18.20 -3.43
CA SER A 59 -6.23 17.42 -2.58
C SER A 59 -6.94 16.20 -2.00
N LEU A 60 -8.20 16.37 -1.57
CA LEU A 60 -9.01 15.28 -1.05
C LEU A 60 -9.28 14.22 -2.13
N ALA A 61 -9.62 14.65 -3.36
CA ALA A 61 -9.76 13.75 -4.49
C ALA A 61 -8.46 12.97 -4.78
N ALA A 62 -7.30 13.62 -4.71
CA ALA A 62 -6.01 12.95 -4.89
C ALA A 62 -5.77 11.86 -3.83
N VAL A 63 -6.02 12.15 -2.55
CA VAL A 63 -5.87 11.17 -1.46
C VAL A 63 -6.83 9.98 -1.67
N ARG A 64 -8.08 10.22 -2.08
CA ARG A 64 -9.06 9.16 -2.39
C ARG A 64 -8.62 8.28 -3.55
N VAL A 65 -8.06 8.87 -4.62
CA VAL A 65 -7.52 8.11 -5.76
C VAL A 65 -6.38 7.21 -5.32
N LEU A 66 -5.43 7.73 -4.52
CA LEU A 66 -4.30 6.93 -4.02
C LEU A 66 -4.77 5.73 -3.19
N HIS A 67 -5.70 5.95 -2.26
CA HIS A 67 -6.30 4.87 -1.47
C HIS A 67 -7.04 3.85 -2.35
N ARG A 68 -7.80 4.32 -3.34
CA ARG A 68 -8.50 3.43 -4.29
C ARG A 68 -7.52 2.56 -5.08
N ILE A 69 -6.40 3.13 -5.54
CA ILE A 69 -5.35 2.36 -6.21
C ILE A 69 -4.83 1.28 -5.26
N CYS A 70 -4.46 1.63 -4.03
CA CYS A 70 -3.99 0.66 -3.03
C CYS A 70 -4.98 -0.48 -2.80
N ARG A 71 -6.28 -0.19 -2.68
CA ARG A 71 -7.32 -1.21 -2.46
C ARG A 71 -7.52 -2.11 -3.68
N VAL A 72 -7.76 -1.52 -4.85
CA VAL A 72 -8.06 -2.29 -6.07
C VAL A 72 -6.87 -3.15 -6.48
N TYR A 73 -5.68 -2.53 -6.54
CA TYR A 73 -4.48 -3.24 -6.94
C TYR A 73 -3.93 -4.14 -5.84
N GLY A 74 -4.18 -3.84 -4.56
CA GLY A 74 -3.89 -4.74 -3.45
C GLY A 74 -4.66 -6.07 -3.57
N VAL A 75 -5.94 -6.02 -3.94
CA VAL A 75 -6.74 -7.24 -4.23
C VAL A 75 -6.23 -7.93 -5.50
N ALA A 76 -5.94 -7.18 -6.57
CA ALA A 76 -5.36 -7.74 -7.79
C ALA A 76 -4.01 -8.44 -7.53
N GLY A 77 -3.26 -8.00 -6.51
CA GLY A 77 -2.02 -8.60 -6.07
C GLY A 77 -2.12 -10.07 -5.65
N VAL A 78 -3.31 -10.57 -5.31
CA VAL A 78 -3.55 -12.01 -5.03
C VAL A 78 -3.27 -12.90 -6.25
N ALA A 79 -3.34 -12.35 -7.47
CA ALA A 79 -2.95 -13.07 -8.67
C ALA A 79 -1.46 -13.48 -8.63
N VAL A 80 -0.60 -12.69 -8.01
CA VAL A 80 0.85 -12.95 -7.93
C VAL A 80 1.15 -14.28 -7.25
N PRO A 81 0.77 -14.52 -5.98
CA PRO A 81 0.99 -15.82 -5.35
C PRO A 81 0.24 -16.95 -6.06
N ALA A 82 -0.98 -16.72 -6.56
CA ALA A 82 -1.74 -17.76 -7.28
C ALA A 82 -0.97 -18.30 -8.49
N PHE A 83 -0.49 -17.42 -9.38
CA PHE A 83 0.34 -17.82 -10.52
C PHE A 83 1.74 -18.27 -10.10
N GLY A 84 2.26 -17.77 -8.97
CA GLY A 84 3.53 -18.21 -8.39
C GLY A 84 3.48 -19.68 -7.97
N PHE A 85 2.44 -20.10 -7.24
CA PHE A 85 2.21 -21.49 -6.86
C PHE A 85 1.99 -22.40 -8.07
N ALA A 86 1.21 -21.95 -9.07
CA ALA A 86 1.04 -22.69 -10.33
C ALA A 86 2.38 -22.87 -11.07
N THR A 87 3.23 -21.85 -11.08
CA THR A 87 4.56 -21.92 -11.70
C THR A 87 5.47 -22.86 -10.91
N ALA A 88 5.53 -22.71 -9.59
CA ALA A 88 6.40 -23.52 -8.72
C ALA A 88 6.02 -25.01 -8.72
N SER A 89 4.73 -25.33 -8.70
CA SER A 89 4.25 -26.71 -8.85
C SER A 89 4.65 -27.31 -10.19
N SER A 90 4.53 -26.55 -11.29
CA SER A 90 4.95 -27.01 -12.62
C SER A 90 6.46 -27.19 -12.77
N LEU A 91 7.26 -26.53 -11.92
CA LEU A 91 8.72 -26.62 -11.90
C LEU A 91 9.24 -27.65 -10.87
N GLY A 92 8.38 -28.19 -10.01
CA GLY A 92 8.78 -29.15 -8.97
C GLY A 92 9.60 -28.56 -7.83
N VAL A 93 9.56 -27.23 -7.62
CA VAL A 93 10.43 -26.50 -6.67
C VAL A 93 9.70 -26.05 -5.39
N LEU A 94 8.52 -26.61 -5.10
CA LEU A 94 7.68 -26.18 -3.97
C LEU A 94 8.35 -26.30 -2.60
N THR A 95 9.34 -27.19 -2.47
CA THR A 95 10.08 -27.45 -1.23
C THR A 95 11.38 -26.66 -1.13
N ASP A 96 11.75 -25.90 -2.15
CA ASP A 96 13.01 -25.16 -2.16
C ASP A 96 13.01 -24.06 -1.10
N ALA A 97 14.11 -23.97 -0.34
CA ALA A 97 14.25 -22.99 0.74
C ALA A 97 14.03 -21.55 0.27
N TRP A 98 14.56 -21.18 -0.91
CA TRP A 98 14.40 -19.82 -1.47
C TRP A 98 12.93 -19.49 -1.76
N LEU A 99 12.14 -20.47 -2.21
CA LEU A 99 10.73 -20.29 -2.50
C LEU A 99 9.91 -20.20 -1.21
N ILE A 100 10.17 -21.07 -0.23
CA ILE A 100 9.51 -21.03 1.07
C ILE A 100 9.72 -19.66 1.74
N VAL A 101 10.97 -19.17 1.75
CA VAL A 101 11.29 -17.82 2.26
C VAL A 101 10.52 -16.75 1.49
N SER A 102 10.46 -16.86 0.15
CA SER A 102 9.71 -15.91 -0.67
C SER A 102 8.20 -15.91 -0.39
N ILE A 103 7.61 -17.08 -0.14
CA ILE A 103 6.19 -17.21 0.25
C ILE A 103 5.95 -16.50 1.59
N VAL A 104 6.79 -16.75 2.59
CA VAL A 104 6.69 -16.11 3.91
C VAL A 104 6.82 -14.60 3.80
N LEU A 105 7.81 -14.10 3.06
CA LEU A 105 8.00 -12.66 2.85
C LEU A 105 6.84 -12.04 2.07
N THR A 106 6.27 -12.74 1.09
CA THR A 106 5.08 -12.30 0.34
C THR A 106 3.86 -12.20 1.25
N ALA A 107 3.64 -13.20 2.10
CA ALA A 107 2.56 -13.19 3.08
C ALA A 107 2.74 -12.04 4.10
N ALA A 108 3.97 -11.80 4.56
CA ALA A 108 4.29 -10.67 5.43
C ALA A 108 4.02 -9.32 4.73
N ALA A 109 4.44 -9.14 3.47
CA ALA A 109 4.18 -7.94 2.70
C ALA A 109 2.68 -7.69 2.51
N ALA A 110 1.92 -8.74 2.14
CA ALA A 110 0.48 -8.67 2.00
C ALA A 110 -0.21 -8.32 3.33
N GLY A 111 0.25 -8.90 4.44
CA GLY A 111 -0.21 -8.56 5.79
C GLY A 111 0.06 -7.10 6.16
N VAL A 112 1.26 -6.60 5.92
CA VAL A 112 1.59 -5.17 6.15
C VAL A 112 0.67 -4.27 5.32
N LEU A 113 0.46 -4.57 4.04
CA LEU A 113 -0.43 -3.78 3.19
C LEU A 113 -1.88 -3.82 3.68
N ALA A 114 -2.45 -5.02 3.83
CA ALA A 114 -3.87 -5.22 4.09
C ALA A 114 -4.28 -4.89 5.53
N LEU A 115 -3.44 -5.23 6.51
CA LEU A 115 -3.78 -5.10 7.94
C LEU A 115 -3.19 -3.85 8.58
N ALA A 116 -2.14 -3.25 8.00
CA ALA A 116 -1.49 -2.08 8.57
C ALA A 116 -1.64 -0.81 7.74
N VAL A 117 -1.37 -0.86 6.43
CA VAL A 117 -1.37 0.32 5.55
C VAL A 117 -2.79 0.75 5.17
N VAL A 118 -3.59 -0.16 4.58
CA VAL A 118 -4.94 0.17 4.07
C VAL A 118 -5.87 0.70 5.17
N PRO A 119 -5.97 0.09 6.37
CA PRO A 119 -6.87 0.59 7.41
C PRO A 119 -6.45 1.98 7.92
N ARG A 120 -5.15 2.25 8.03
CA ARG A 120 -4.64 3.57 8.42
C ARG A 120 -4.89 4.64 7.36
N GLN A 121 -4.83 4.28 6.08
CA GLN A 121 -5.22 5.17 4.99
C GLN A 121 -6.71 5.53 5.06
N GLU A 122 -7.56 4.55 5.37
CA GLU A 122 -9.01 4.72 5.53
C GLU A 122 -9.33 5.65 6.70
N THR A 123 -8.76 5.42 7.88
CA THR A 123 -8.93 6.32 9.04
C THR A 123 -8.49 7.75 8.76
N LEU A 124 -7.38 7.96 8.04
CA LEU A 124 -6.93 9.31 7.67
C LEU A 124 -7.86 9.98 6.65
N LEU A 125 -8.45 9.20 5.73
CA LEU A 125 -9.43 9.69 4.77
C LEU A 125 -10.73 10.10 5.43
N GLU A 126 -11.27 9.30 6.36
CA GLU A 126 -12.49 9.63 7.10
C GLU A 126 -12.33 10.92 7.91
N GLN A 127 -11.15 11.13 8.51
CA GLN A 127 -10.83 12.37 9.21
C GLN A 127 -10.78 13.57 8.27
N LEU A 128 -10.19 13.40 7.08
CA LEU A 128 -10.13 14.45 6.05
C LEU A 128 -11.50 14.77 5.44
N ASP A 129 -12.36 13.76 5.31
CA ASP A 129 -13.74 13.89 4.81
C ASP A 129 -14.69 14.52 5.85
N GLY A 130 -14.21 14.76 7.08
CA GLY A 130 -15.02 15.30 8.17
C GLY A 130 -16.05 14.32 8.72
N THR A 131 -15.97 13.04 8.32
CA THR A 131 -16.84 11.95 8.77
C THR A 131 -16.28 11.22 9.99
N GLY A 132 -14.99 11.41 10.31
CA GLY A 132 -14.38 10.94 11.56
C GLY A 132 -15.00 11.62 12.78
N GLN A 133 -15.51 10.83 13.73
CA GLN A 133 -16.31 11.29 14.88
C GLN A 133 -15.79 12.56 15.57
N ALA A 134 -16.62 13.60 15.60
CA ALA A 134 -16.56 14.70 16.56
C ALA A 134 -17.01 14.30 17.99
N GLY A 135 -16.88 13.03 18.39
CA GLY A 135 -17.50 12.51 19.63
C GLY A 135 -16.91 11.24 20.25
N GLY A 136 -15.76 10.75 19.78
CA GLY A 136 -15.03 9.65 20.42
C GLY A 136 -13.88 10.19 21.27
N ALA A 137 -13.70 9.67 22.49
CA ALA A 137 -12.58 10.02 23.36
C ALA A 137 -11.23 9.97 22.60
N PRO A 138 -10.28 10.87 22.88
CA PRO A 138 -9.03 10.96 22.14
C PRO A 138 -8.28 9.62 22.23
N SER A 139 -8.26 8.87 21.13
CA SER A 139 -7.31 7.76 21.01
C SER A 139 -5.90 8.35 21.05
N PRO A 140 -4.96 7.76 21.80
CA PRO A 140 -3.58 8.26 21.89
C PRO A 140 -2.84 8.22 20.54
N ALA A 141 -3.40 7.60 19.51
CA ALA A 141 -2.93 7.65 18.11
C ALA A 141 -3.52 8.84 17.33
N GLY A 142 -3.67 9.98 18.01
CA GLY A 142 -4.29 11.19 17.50
C GLY A 142 -3.66 11.71 16.21
N THR A 143 -4.50 12.43 15.47
CA THR A 143 -4.35 13.06 14.16
C THR A 143 -3.16 14.04 14.07
N GLY A 144 -1.95 13.53 14.19
CA GLY A 144 -0.71 14.29 14.19
C GLY A 144 0.29 13.83 13.13
N PRO A 145 1.40 14.58 12.94
CA PRO A 145 2.50 14.20 12.05
C PRO A 145 2.95 12.74 12.20
N GLY A 146 2.86 12.21 13.42
CA GLY A 146 3.18 10.82 13.76
C GLY A 146 2.36 9.76 13.02
N ALA A 147 1.07 9.99 12.75
CA ALA A 147 0.24 9.01 12.02
C ALA A 147 0.68 8.87 10.55
N THR A 148 0.94 10.00 9.89
CA THR A 148 1.46 9.98 8.50
C THR A 148 2.90 9.48 8.43
N ALA A 149 3.72 9.70 9.46
CA ALA A 149 5.08 9.16 9.56
C ALA A 149 5.06 7.64 9.77
N GLN A 150 4.20 7.13 10.67
CA GLN A 150 4.01 5.69 10.85
C GLN A 150 3.57 5.01 9.56
N LEU A 151 2.62 5.62 8.84
CA LEU A 151 2.17 5.11 7.55
C LEU A 151 3.31 5.09 6.52
N ALA A 152 4.14 6.14 6.45
CA ALA A 152 5.30 6.19 5.58
C ALA A 152 6.32 5.07 5.91
N MET A 153 6.57 4.80 7.20
CA MET A 153 7.45 3.70 7.63
C MET A 153 6.89 2.33 7.25
N LEU A 154 5.59 2.09 7.46
CA LEU A 154 4.92 0.83 7.08
C LEU A 154 4.94 0.62 5.56
N THR A 155 4.69 1.66 4.78
CA THR A 155 4.84 1.60 3.33
C THR A 155 6.29 1.30 2.93
N GLY A 156 7.27 1.93 3.59
CA GLY A 156 8.68 1.64 3.37
C GLY A 156 9.02 0.16 3.63
N LEU A 157 8.54 -0.40 4.73
CA LEU A 157 8.69 -1.83 5.06
C LEU A 157 8.04 -2.72 3.99
N PHE A 158 6.81 -2.40 3.56
CA PHE A 158 6.14 -3.12 2.48
C PHE A 158 6.98 -3.11 1.18
N ASN A 159 7.50 -1.95 0.78
CA ASN A 159 8.32 -1.82 -0.42
C ASN A 159 9.63 -2.61 -0.32
N ILE A 160 10.27 -2.62 0.86
CA ILE A 160 11.48 -3.40 1.11
C ILE A 160 11.19 -4.90 1.02
N LEU A 161 10.13 -5.38 1.70
CA LEU A 161 9.73 -6.78 1.64
C LEU A 161 9.46 -7.22 0.20
N TRP A 162 8.73 -6.40 -0.56
CA TRP A 162 8.51 -6.64 -1.99
C TRP A 162 9.84 -6.75 -2.74
N ALA A 163 10.76 -5.79 -2.54
CA ALA A 163 12.02 -5.74 -3.27
C ALA A 163 12.87 -6.97 -3.00
N THR A 164 12.92 -7.39 -1.74
CA THR A 164 13.58 -8.63 -1.34
C THR A 164 12.95 -9.85 -2.02
N VAL A 165 11.62 -9.98 -2.04
CA VAL A 165 10.93 -11.09 -2.71
C VAL A 165 11.28 -11.14 -4.19
N THR A 166 11.26 -10.01 -4.88
CA THR A 166 11.59 -9.96 -6.31
C THR A 166 13.05 -10.31 -6.58
N VAL A 167 13.97 -9.79 -5.78
CA VAL A 167 15.39 -10.16 -5.89
C VAL A 167 15.57 -11.66 -5.67
N LEU A 168 14.92 -12.26 -4.66
CA LEU A 168 14.97 -13.71 -4.42
C LEU A 168 14.41 -14.50 -5.61
N MET A 169 13.29 -14.07 -6.19
CA MET A 169 12.67 -14.71 -7.35
C MET A 169 13.52 -14.63 -8.64
N ILE A 170 14.34 -13.59 -8.75
CA ILE A 170 15.29 -13.41 -9.86
C ILE A 170 16.55 -14.25 -9.63
N LEU A 171 17.17 -14.13 -8.45
CA LEU A 171 18.45 -14.78 -8.15
C LEU A 171 18.34 -16.29 -7.93
N ARG A 172 17.20 -16.77 -7.40
CA ARG A 172 16.92 -18.19 -7.10
C ARG A 172 18.12 -18.93 -6.51
N PRO A 173 18.62 -18.48 -5.34
CA PRO A 173 19.81 -19.06 -4.72
C PRO A 173 19.61 -20.56 -4.47
N GLY A 174 20.49 -21.39 -5.04
CA GLY A 174 20.41 -22.86 -4.95
C GLY A 174 19.80 -23.56 -6.17
N SER A 175 19.22 -22.83 -7.14
CA SER A 175 18.96 -23.39 -8.47
C SER A 175 20.29 -23.51 -9.22
N THR A 176 20.56 -24.65 -9.86
CA THR A 176 21.84 -25.01 -10.51
C THR A 176 22.15 -24.18 -11.78
N THR A 177 22.03 -22.85 -11.70
CA THR A 177 22.32 -21.90 -12.78
C THR A 177 23.45 -20.93 -12.42
N SER A 178 24.16 -21.19 -11.31
CA SER A 178 25.41 -20.51 -10.93
C SER A 178 26.59 -21.48 -10.92
N GLY A 179 26.75 -22.21 -12.02
CA GLY A 179 27.87 -23.08 -12.34
C GLY A 179 28.04 -23.15 -13.86
#